data_AF-A0A535D6L6-F1
#
_entry.id   AF-A0A535D6L6-F1
#
_cell.length_a   1.000
_cell.length_b   1.000
_cell.length_c   1.000
_cell.angle_alpha   90.00
_cell.angle_beta   90.00
_cell.angle_gamma   90.00
#
_symmetry.space_group_name_H-M   'P 1'
#
loop_
_entity.id
_entity.type
_entity.pdbx_description
1 polymer ?
#
loop_
_entity_poly.entity_id
_entity_poly.type
_entity_poly.pdbx_seq_one_letter_code
_entity_poly.pdbx_strand_id
1 'polypeptide(L)'
;MSGPTVSILEGNTFVVSDRAGNIEASLSDPVGLFAWDTRYLSRWILSVDGLVPNVLSTDDLHYYETQFFLVPGTGTIYVDAELSIIRKRAVGSGFSEEIRIRNESAKPIKLHVKLDAAADFADLFEVKDAQPKKGQLYHSVHDGRLTLGYRRGPFVRETLITSTATAHVDL
;
A
#
# COMPACT_ATOMS: atom_id res chain seq x y z
N MET A 1 -6.58 1.14 19.28
CA MET A 1 -7.26 -0.12 18.88
C MET A 1 -7.23 -0.14 17.37
N SER A 2 -6.39 -0.98 16.78
CA SER A 2 -6.35 -1.17 15.33
C SER A 2 -7.74 -1.62 14.87
N GLY A 3 -8.23 -0.97 13.81
CA GLY A 3 -9.47 -1.39 13.16
C GLY A 3 -9.32 -2.79 12.54
N PRO A 4 -10.42 -3.39 12.07
CA PRO A 4 -10.37 -4.65 11.32
C PRO A 4 -9.37 -4.55 10.16
N THR A 5 -8.56 -5.61 9.98
CA THR A 5 -7.57 -5.72 8.91
C THR A 5 -8.05 -6.67 7.81
N VAL A 6 -7.40 -6.56 6.66
CA VAL A 6 -7.59 -7.43 5.49
C VAL A 6 -6.24 -8.05 5.17
N SER A 7 -6.22 -9.36 4.91
CA SER A 7 -4.98 -10.10 4.64
C SER A 7 -5.14 -11.08 3.50
N ILE A 8 -4.15 -11.10 2.61
CA ILE A 8 -4.02 -12.09 1.53
C ILE A 8 -2.60 -12.67 1.58
N LEU A 9 -2.45 -13.92 1.14
CA LEU A 9 -1.22 -14.71 1.26
C LEU A 9 -1.03 -15.56 0.01
N GLU A 10 0.20 -15.69 -0.46
CA GLU A 10 0.60 -16.75 -1.38
C GLU A 10 2.04 -17.22 -1.07
N GLY A 11 2.18 -18.49 -0.69
CA GLY A 11 3.46 -19.06 -0.28
C GLY A 11 4.03 -18.35 0.94
N ASN A 12 5.21 -17.75 0.78
CA ASN A 12 5.89 -16.98 1.84
C ASN A 12 5.63 -15.48 1.76
N THR A 13 4.80 -15.02 0.81
CA THR A 13 4.47 -13.62 0.60
C THR A 13 3.07 -13.34 1.13
N PHE A 14 2.91 -12.36 2.01
CA PHE A 14 1.59 -11.92 2.46
C PHE A 14 1.54 -10.42 2.66
N VAL A 15 0.35 -9.85 2.60
CA VAL A 15 0.12 -8.45 2.91
C VAL A 15 -1.03 -8.31 3.89
N VAL A 16 -0.84 -7.44 4.87
CA VAL A 16 -1.87 -7.03 5.83
C VAL A 16 -2.07 -5.53 5.69
N SER A 17 -3.31 -5.11 5.52
CA SER A 17 -3.70 -3.69 5.41
C SER A 17 -4.98 -3.40 6.18
N ASP A 18 -5.34 -2.12 6.30
CA ASP A 18 -6.69 -1.74 6.74
C ASP A 18 -7.76 -2.11 5.69
N ARG A 19 -9.03 -1.83 6.01
CA ARG A 19 -10.16 -2.06 5.10
C ARG A 19 -10.21 -1.14 3.88
N ALA A 20 -9.41 -0.07 3.84
CA ALA A 20 -9.25 0.78 2.66
C ALA A 20 -8.09 0.30 1.76
N GLY A 21 -7.38 -0.76 2.17
CA GLY A 21 -6.19 -1.26 1.52
C GLY A 21 -4.92 -0.47 1.90
N ASN A 22 -4.96 0.46 2.85
CA ASN A 22 -3.77 1.20 3.24
C ASN A 22 -2.87 0.39 4.17
N ILE A 23 -1.57 0.53 3.93
CA ILE A 23 -0.52 0.02 4.81
C ILE A 23 0.06 1.23 5.53
N GLU A 24 -0.02 1.22 6.85
CA GLU A 24 0.69 2.16 7.73
C GLU A 24 1.16 1.36 8.95
N ALA A 25 2.42 0.92 8.89
CA ALA A 25 3.02 0.13 9.94
C ALA A 25 3.08 0.91 11.26
N SER A 26 2.72 0.23 12.34
CA SER A 26 2.93 0.68 13.71
C SER A 26 3.76 -0.35 14.48
N LEU A 27 4.20 0.00 15.70
CA LEU A 27 4.85 -0.96 16.59
C LEU A 27 3.88 -2.03 17.13
N SER A 28 2.58 -1.76 17.09
CA SER A 28 1.56 -2.65 17.67
C SER A 28 0.88 -3.56 16.64
N ASP A 29 0.96 -3.21 15.36
CA ASP A 29 0.15 -3.86 14.32
C ASP A 29 1.04 -4.43 13.21
N PRO A 30 0.86 -5.72 12.85
CA PRO A 30 1.64 -6.38 11.81
C PRO A 30 1.15 -6.00 10.39
N VAL A 31 0.89 -4.71 10.16
CA VAL A 31 0.50 -4.14 8.86
C VAL A 31 1.76 -3.99 8.00
N GLY A 32 1.69 -4.45 6.75
CA GLY A 32 2.84 -4.49 5.85
C GLY A 32 2.71 -5.49 4.72
N LEU A 33 3.59 -5.37 3.71
CA LEU A 33 3.90 -6.44 2.77
C LEU A 33 5.10 -7.21 3.33
N PHE A 34 4.97 -8.52 3.47
CA PHE A 34 5.99 -9.40 4.02
C PHE A 34 6.37 -10.48 3.03
N ALA A 35 7.65 -10.84 3.03
CA ALA A 35 8.16 -12.03 2.35
C ALA A 35 9.31 -12.62 3.17
N TRP A 36 9.33 -13.95 3.37
CA TRP A 36 10.32 -14.63 4.22
C TRP A 36 10.53 -13.92 5.57
N ASP A 37 9.42 -13.70 6.28
CA ASP A 37 9.37 -13.08 7.61
C ASP A 37 9.93 -11.64 7.71
N THR A 38 10.14 -10.96 6.57
CA THR A 38 10.63 -9.58 6.49
C THR A 38 9.60 -8.65 5.87
N ARG A 39 9.37 -7.47 6.46
CA ARG A 39 8.47 -6.42 5.95
C ARG A 39 9.14 -5.60 4.83
N TYR A 40 8.77 -5.88 3.59
CA TYR A 40 9.25 -5.17 2.38
C TYR A 40 8.48 -3.87 2.09
N LEU A 41 7.24 -3.70 2.58
CA LEU A 41 6.55 -2.40 2.60
C LEU A 41 5.95 -2.15 3.98
N SER A 42 6.31 -1.02 4.56
CA SER A 42 5.77 -0.50 5.82
C SER A 42 4.76 0.62 5.61
N ARG A 43 4.73 1.23 4.43
CA ARG A 43 3.72 2.23 4.04
C ARG A 43 3.26 2.01 2.60
N TRP A 44 1.95 2.12 2.39
CA TRP A 44 1.28 2.09 1.09
C TRP A 44 -0.09 2.76 1.22
N ILE A 45 -0.12 4.09 1.15
CA ILE A 45 -1.34 4.90 1.38
C ILE A 45 -1.81 5.54 0.09
N LEU A 46 -3.06 5.27 -0.29
CA LEU A 46 -3.73 5.95 -1.38
C LEU A 46 -4.41 7.22 -0.87
N SER A 47 -4.17 8.34 -1.55
CA SER A 47 -4.96 9.57 -1.39
C SER A 47 -5.46 10.08 -2.74
N VAL A 48 -6.66 10.65 -2.72
CA VAL A 48 -7.28 11.35 -3.86
C VAL A 48 -7.60 12.75 -3.38
N ASP A 49 -7.05 13.75 -4.07
CA ASP A 49 -7.09 15.17 -3.69
C ASP A 49 -6.63 15.41 -2.24
N GLY A 50 -5.60 14.67 -1.82
CA GLY A 50 -4.98 14.78 -0.50
C GLY A 50 -5.74 14.08 0.63
N LEU A 51 -6.86 13.41 0.34
CA LEU A 51 -7.68 12.73 1.33
C LEU A 51 -7.66 11.21 1.13
N VAL A 52 -7.59 10.46 2.24
CA VAL A 52 -7.70 9.00 2.22
C VAL A 52 -9.15 8.63 1.87
N PRO A 53 -9.40 7.77 0.88
CA PRO A 53 -10.74 7.34 0.52
C PRO A 53 -11.47 6.62 1.68
N ASN A 54 -12.79 6.84 1.78
CA ASN A 54 -13.66 6.15 2.73
C ASN A 54 -14.04 4.74 2.21
N VAL A 55 -14.19 3.78 3.13
CA VAL A 55 -14.56 2.40 2.79
C VAL A 55 -16.06 2.26 2.59
N LEU A 56 -16.49 1.69 1.46
CA LEU A 56 -17.85 1.19 1.27
C LEU A 56 -17.94 -0.31 1.61
N SER A 57 -17.07 -1.11 0.99
CA SER A 57 -17.00 -2.56 1.21
C SER A 57 -15.61 -3.11 0.87
N THR A 58 -15.40 -4.37 1.26
CA THR A 58 -14.21 -5.13 0.93
C THR A 58 -14.65 -6.55 0.60
N ASP A 59 -14.22 -7.07 -0.54
CA ASP A 59 -14.56 -8.40 -1.02
C ASP A 59 -13.29 -9.25 -1.16
N ASP A 60 -13.29 -10.40 -0.51
CA ASP A 60 -12.22 -11.40 -0.64
C ASP A 60 -12.51 -12.28 -1.86
N LEU A 61 -11.77 -12.06 -2.96
CA LEU A 61 -11.97 -12.78 -4.21
C LEU A 61 -11.30 -14.17 -4.16
N HIS A 62 -10.05 -14.21 -3.70
CA HIS A 62 -9.26 -15.42 -3.50
C HIS A 62 -8.34 -15.26 -2.29
N TYR A 63 -7.74 -16.35 -1.80
CA TYR A 63 -6.80 -16.28 -0.67
C TYR A 63 -5.56 -15.39 -0.95
N TYR A 64 -5.24 -15.14 -2.22
CA TYR A 64 -4.14 -14.30 -2.70
C TYR A 64 -4.60 -12.99 -3.36
N GLU A 65 -5.91 -12.70 -3.40
CA GLU A 65 -6.49 -11.57 -4.13
C GLU A 65 -7.71 -10.98 -3.42
N THR A 66 -7.74 -9.66 -3.22
CA THR A 66 -8.85 -8.94 -2.57
C THR A 66 -9.18 -7.67 -3.35
N GLN A 67 -10.41 -7.18 -3.19
CA GLN A 67 -10.89 -5.96 -3.82
C GLN A 67 -11.54 -5.02 -2.80
N PHE A 68 -11.15 -3.75 -2.85
CA PHE A 68 -11.63 -2.69 -1.98
C PHE A 68 -12.51 -1.73 -2.79
N PHE A 69 -13.72 -1.45 -2.30
CA PHE A 69 -14.64 -0.49 -2.87
C PHE A 69 -14.68 0.75 -2.00
N LEU A 70 -14.26 1.87 -2.57
CA LEU A 70 -14.00 3.11 -1.87
C LEU A 70 -14.70 4.29 -2.56
N VAL A 71 -14.88 5.35 -1.80
CA VAL A 71 -15.36 6.66 -2.29
C VAL A 71 -14.43 7.75 -1.81
N PRO A 72 -14.39 8.93 -2.45
CA PRO A 72 -13.59 10.04 -1.98
C PRO A 72 -13.81 10.28 -0.49
N GLY A 73 -12.73 10.63 0.21
CA GLY A 73 -12.80 11.05 1.59
C GLY A 73 -13.52 12.39 1.69
N THR A 74 -14.85 12.40 1.65
CA THR A 74 -15.61 13.59 2.04
C THR A 74 -15.75 13.51 3.55
N GLY A 75 -15.50 14.59 4.28
CA GLY A 75 -15.65 14.63 5.74
C GLY A 75 -17.10 14.44 6.23
N THR A 76 -17.97 13.88 5.40
CA THR A 76 -19.42 13.72 5.60
C THR A 76 -19.84 12.30 5.23
N ILE A 77 -20.87 11.79 5.91
CA ILE A 77 -21.41 10.44 5.72
C ILE A 77 -22.26 10.32 4.42
N TYR A 78 -22.57 11.44 3.77
CA TYR A 78 -23.33 11.45 2.52
C TYR A 78 -22.43 11.06 1.34
N VAL A 79 -22.65 9.85 0.85
CA VAL A 79 -22.03 9.32 -0.35
C VAL A 79 -22.94 9.63 -1.55
N ASP A 80 -23.10 10.92 -1.88
CA ASP A 80 -23.41 11.29 -3.26
C ASP A 80 -22.08 11.47 -3.98
N ALA A 81 -21.34 10.37 -4.03
CA ALA A 81 -19.99 10.37 -4.54
C ALA A 81 -20.06 10.28 -6.07
N GLU A 82 -19.82 11.42 -6.72
CA GLU A 82 -19.60 11.51 -8.16
C GLU A 82 -18.35 10.73 -8.63
N LEU A 83 -17.61 10.11 -7.71
CA LEU A 83 -16.44 9.28 -8.00
C LEU A 83 -16.56 7.93 -7.27
N SER A 84 -16.28 6.84 -7.99
CA SER A 84 -16.06 5.52 -7.41
C SER A 84 -14.59 5.14 -7.54
N ILE A 85 -14.03 4.54 -6.49
CA ILE A 85 -12.62 4.11 -6.44
C ILE A 85 -12.59 2.63 -6.11
N ILE A 86 -11.93 1.84 -6.96
CA ILE A 86 -11.76 0.39 -6.77
C ILE A 86 -10.27 0.10 -6.73
N ARG A 87 -9.82 -0.55 -5.66
CA ARG A 87 -8.47 -1.10 -5.56
C ARG A 87 -8.57 -2.61 -5.68
N LYS A 88 -7.92 -3.21 -6.67
CA LYS A 88 -7.78 -4.67 -6.78
C LYS A 88 -6.34 -5.03 -6.47
N ARG A 89 -6.14 -5.88 -5.46
CA ARG A 89 -4.82 -6.23 -4.93
C ARG A 89 -4.58 -7.72 -5.01
N ALA A 90 -3.38 -8.11 -5.43
CA ALA A 90 -2.91 -9.48 -5.42
C ALA A 90 -1.47 -9.60 -4.91
N VAL A 91 -1.15 -10.75 -4.31
CA VAL A 91 0.21 -11.16 -3.90
C VAL A 91 0.58 -12.49 -4.54
N GLY A 92 1.90 -12.77 -4.62
CA GLY A 92 2.44 -13.99 -5.23
C GLY A 92 3.91 -13.83 -5.59
N SER A 93 4.20 -13.66 -6.89
CA SER A 93 5.53 -13.29 -7.43
C SER A 93 5.93 -11.83 -7.17
N GLY A 94 5.18 -11.14 -6.32
CA GLY A 94 5.35 -9.74 -5.95
C GLY A 94 4.09 -9.21 -5.29
N PHE A 95 3.93 -7.91 -5.33
CA PHE A 95 2.75 -7.19 -4.90
C PHE A 95 2.25 -6.37 -6.09
N SER A 96 1.00 -6.60 -6.50
CA SER A 96 0.36 -5.83 -7.57
C SER A 96 -0.91 -5.19 -7.07
N GLU A 97 -1.09 -3.93 -7.41
CA GLU A 97 -2.32 -3.19 -7.14
C GLU A 97 -2.78 -2.46 -8.39
N GLU A 98 -4.05 -2.67 -8.74
CA GLU A 98 -4.74 -1.94 -9.79
C GLU A 98 -5.72 -0.97 -9.13
N ILE A 99 -5.61 0.32 -9.49
CA ILE A 99 -6.49 1.37 -8.98
C ILE A 99 -7.33 1.88 -10.14
N ARG A 100 -8.64 1.68 -10.05
CA ARG A 100 -9.61 2.23 -10.99
C ARG A 100 -10.38 3.36 -10.32
N ILE A 101 -10.40 4.53 -10.94
CA ILE A 101 -11.22 5.65 -10.51
C ILE A 101 -12.17 5.98 -11.65
N ARG A 102 -13.46 6.03 -11.35
CA ARG A 102 -14.50 6.35 -12.32
C ARG A 102 -15.24 7.59 -11.89
N ASN A 103 -15.42 8.51 -12.83
CA ASN A 103 -16.27 9.67 -12.69
C ASN A 103 -17.69 9.31 -13.12
N GLU A 104 -18.62 9.34 -12.17
CA GLU A 104 -20.04 9.07 -12.35
C GLU A 104 -20.83 10.36 -12.67
N SER A 105 -20.19 11.54 -12.63
CA SER A 105 -20.83 12.81 -12.98
C SER A 105 -20.89 13.06 -14.49
N ALA A 106 -21.72 14.02 -14.88
CA ALA A 106 -21.82 14.49 -16.25
C ALA A 106 -20.69 15.46 -16.68
N LYS A 107 -19.79 15.85 -15.77
CA LYS A 107 -18.76 16.88 -16.01
C LYS A 107 -17.35 16.31 -15.90
N PRO A 108 -16.39 16.75 -16.71
CA PRO A 108 -14.99 16.39 -16.51
C PRO A 108 -14.48 16.83 -15.14
N ILE A 109 -13.72 15.96 -14.48
CA ILE A 109 -13.09 16.23 -13.17
C ILE A 109 -11.57 16.08 -13.33
N LYS A 110 -10.82 16.95 -12.65
CA LYS A 110 -9.37 16.81 -12.50
C LYS A 110 -9.09 16.30 -11.09
N LEU A 111 -8.27 15.25 -10.98
CA LEU A 111 -7.94 14.60 -9.73
C LEU A 111 -6.43 14.57 -9.52
N HIS A 112 -5.99 14.75 -8.29
CA HIS A 112 -4.64 14.42 -7.86
C HIS A 112 -4.65 13.08 -7.12
N VAL A 113 -4.06 12.06 -7.73
CA VAL A 113 -3.97 10.71 -7.14
C VAL A 113 -2.55 10.47 -6.69
N LYS A 114 -2.36 10.12 -5.42
CA LYS A 114 -1.04 9.89 -4.83
C LYS A 114 -1.00 8.57 -4.08
N LEU A 115 0.08 7.83 -4.27
CA LEU A 115 0.46 6.68 -3.45
C LEU A 115 1.73 7.01 -2.67
N ASP A 116 1.64 7.06 -1.34
CA ASP A 116 2.83 7.13 -0.50
C ASP A 116 3.35 5.72 -0.21
N ALA A 117 4.66 5.51 -0.38
CA ALA A 117 5.30 4.22 -0.13
C ALA A 117 6.52 4.36 0.79
N ALA A 118 6.74 3.39 1.67
CA ALA A 118 7.94 3.28 2.49
C ALA A 118 8.23 1.82 2.83
N ALA A 119 9.49 1.55 3.17
CA ALA A 119 9.97 0.24 3.61
C ALA A 119 10.94 0.39 4.77
N ASP A 120 10.88 -0.53 5.73
CA ASP A 120 11.80 -0.58 6.88
C ASP A 120 12.56 -1.90 7.00
N PHE A 121 12.15 -2.93 6.24
CA PHE A 121 12.76 -4.26 6.27
C PHE A 121 12.78 -4.88 7.67
N ALA A 122 11.80 -4.52 8.51
CA ALA A 122 11.62 -5.08 9.85
C ALA A 122 11.33 -6.58 9.77
N ASP A 123 11.94 -7.35 10.65
CA ASP A 123 11.59 -8.77 10.80
C ASP A 123 10.26 -8.89 11.59
N LEU A 124 9.42 -9.88 11.30
CA LEU A 124 8.19 -10.16 12.06
C LEU A 124 8.44 -10.32 13.56
N PHE A 125 9.61 -10.84 13.95
CA PHE A 125 10.00 -10.98 15.34
C PHE A 125 10.54 -9.67 15.96
N GLU A 126 10.96 -8.71 15.14
CA GLU A 126 11.40 -7.37 15.57
C GLU A 126 10.25 -6.36 15.72
N VAL A 127 9.04 -6.67 15.23
CA VAL A 127 7.88 -5.75 15.33
C VAL A 127 7.56 -5.39 16.79
N LYS A 128 7.90 -6.25 17.75
CA LYS A 128 7.66 -6.02 19.18
C LYS A 128 8.81 -5.32 19.92
N ASP A 129 10.03 -5.45 19.40
CA ASP A 129 11.25 -4.90 20.01
C ASP A 129 11.96 -4.06 18.96
N ALA A 130 11.75 -2.74 19.00
CA ALA A 130 12.30 -1.77 18.05
C ALA A 130 13.84 -1.68 18.13
N GLN A 131 14.52 -2.74 17.67
CA GLN A 131 15.96 -2.79 17.61
C GLN A 131 16.45 -1.94 16.43
N PRO A 132 17.42 -1.05 16.64
CA PRO A 132 17.98 -0.26 15.55
C PRO A 132 18.61 -1.20 14.51
N LYS A 133 18.25 -0.99 13.25
CA LYS A 133 18.82 -1.73 12.13
C LYS A 133 20.32 -1.46 12.03
N LYS A 134 21.11 -2.51 11.82
CA LYS A 134 22.57 -2.41 11.67
C LYS A 134 23.02 -1.85 10.31
N GLY A 135 22.18 -1.99 9.30
CA GLY A 135 22.41 -1.43 7.96
C GLY A 135 21.76 -0.07 7.76
N GLN A 136 21.85 0.44 6.54
CA GLN A 136 21.33 1.75 6.15
C GLN A 136 20.15 1.58 5.21
N LEU A 137 19.07 2.33 5.47
CA LEU A 137 17.99 2.51 4.50
C LEU A 137 18.44 3.50 3.43
N TYR A 138 17.99 3.30 2.20
CA TYR A 138 18.18 4.23 1.10
C TYR A 138 16.96 4.21 0.18
N HIS A 139 16.83 5.27 -0.60
CA HIS A 139 15.77 5.44 -1.58
C HIS A 139 16.38 6.05 -2.84
N SER A 140 15.91 5.61 -4.01
CA SER A 140 16.35 6.16 -5.28
C SER A 140 15.24 6.09 -6.32
N VAL A 141 15.23 7.06 -7.22
CA VAL A 141 14.33 7.08 -8.39
C VAL A 141 15.20 7.01 -9.63
N HIS A 142 14.89 6.05 -10.52
CA HIS A 142 15.57 5.89 -11.81
C HIS A 142 14.55 5.40 -12.83
N ASP A 143 14.47 6.04 -14.00
CA ASP A 143 13.54 5.70 -15.09
C ASP A 143 12.07 5.51 -14.65
N GLY A 144 11.58 6.39 -13.76
CA GLY A 144 10.19 6.29 -13.25
C GLY A 144 9.93 5.11 -12.31
N ARG A 145 10.99 4.47 -11.79
CA ARG A 145 10.93 3.42 -10.78
C ARG A 145 11.45 3.93 -9.45
N LEU A 146 10.66 3.74 -8.38
CA LEU A 146 11.09 3.96 -7.00
C LEU A 146 11.74 2.68 -6.47
N THR A 147 12.94 2.81 -5.91
CA THR A 147 13.63 1.75 -5.18
C THR A 147 13.73 2.15 -3.73
N LEU A 148 13.14 1.34 -2.85
CA LEU A 148 13.31 1.42 -1.40
C LEU A 148 14.26 0.30 -1.00
N GLY A 149 15.34 0.61 -0.29
CA GLY A 149 16.41 -0.36 -0.07
C GLY A 149 16.99 -0.34 1.33
N TYR A 150 17.57 -1.47 1.71
CA TYR A 150 18.36 -1.66 2.92
C TYR A 150 19.69 -2.32 2.57
N ARG A 151 20.81 -1.77 3.06
CA ARG A 151 22.16 -2.31 2.83
C ARG A 151 22.91 -2.51 4.13
N ARG A 152 23.51 -3.69 4.30
CA ARG A 152 24.46 -4.00 5.37
C ARG A 152 25.68 -4.73 4.77
N GLY A 153 26.72 -3.97 4.41
CA GLY A 153 27.87 -4.52 3.69
C GLY A 153 27.42 -5.10 2.33
N PRO A 154 27.69 -6.40 2.04
CA PRO A 154 27.26 -7.04 0.80
C PRO A 154 25.77 -7.44 0.80
N PHE A 155 25.11 -7.43 1.96
CA PHE A 155 23.71 -7.80 2.06
C PHE A 155 22.81 -6.65 1.64
N VAL A 156 21.90 -6.91 0.71
CA VAL A 156 20.94 -5.94 0.17
C VAL A 156 19.54 -6.55 0.14
N ARG A 157 18.55 -5.75 0.53
CA ARG A 157 17.12 -6.00 0.29
C ARG A 157 16.53 -4.77 -0.36
N GLU A 158 15.68 -4.97 -1.37
CA GLU A 158 15.05 -3.88 -2.09
C GLU A 158 13.60 -4.20 -2.40
N THR A 159 12.78 -3.15 -2.38
CA THR A 159 11.42 -3.13 -2.92
C THR A 159 11.42 -2.19 -4.11
N LEU A 160 11.08 -2.74 -5.27
CA LEU A 160 11.00 -2.01 -6.53
C LEU A 160 9.54 -1.70 -6.83
N ILE A 161 9.22 -0.42 -7.02
CA ILE A 161 7.86 0.05 -7.31
C ILE A 161 7.86 0.67 -8.71
N THR A 162 6.96 0.20 -9.55
CA THR A 162 6.73 0.69 -10.91
C THR A 162 5.25 0.92 -11.12
N SER A 163 4.91 1.74 -12.11
CA SER A 163 3.54 2.00 -12.52
C SER A 163 3.39 1.70 -14.00
N THR A 164 2.27 1.09 -14.38
CA THR A 164 1.90 0.88 -15.79
C THR A 164 1.35 2.15 -16.44
N ALA A 165 0.81 3.07 -15.64
CA ALA A 165 0.43 4.42 -16.06
C ALA A 165 1.60 5.40 -15.85
N THR A 166 1.66 6.46 -16.67
CA THR A 166 2.61 7.56 -16.44
C THR A 166 2.38 8.16 -15.06
N ALA A 167 3.42 8.14 -14.23
CA ALA A 167 3.40 8.69 -12.88
C ALA A 167 4.65 9.53 -12.66
N HIS A 168 4.49 10.62 -11.90
CA HIS A 168 5.63 11.31 -11.31
C HIS A 168 6.05 10.53 -10.07
N VAL A 169 7.34 10.27 -9.93
CA VAL A 169 7.91 9.55 -8.78
C VAL A 169 8.87 10.49 -8.08
N ASP A 170 8.58 10.79 -6.82
CA ASP A 170 9.39 11.61 -5.94
C ASP A 170 9.95 10.80 -4.76
N LEU A 171 10.83 11.46 -3.98
CA LEU A 171 11.47 10.94 -2.77
C LEU A 171 10.93 11.64 -1.53
#